data_AF-A0A8T5LHB2-F1
#
_entry.id   AF-A0A8T5LHB2-F1
#
_cell.length_a   1.000
_cell.length_b   1.000
_cell.length_c   1.000
_cell.angle_alpha   90.00
_cell.angle_beta   90.00
_cell.angle_gamma   90.00
#
_symmetry.space_group_name_H-M   'P 1'
#
loop_
_entity.id
_entity.type
_entity.pdbx_description
1 polymer ?
#
loop_
_entity_poly.entity_id
_entity_poly.type
_entity_poly.pdbx_seq_one_letter_code
_entity_poly.pdbx_strand_id
1 'polypeptide(L)'
;MASTKQKLKATQFICERLEDSGLYVILNKDHEHVSVTQRANLYEKPRDIEVIIPNFLGNIKNFTDRLKNNSHNNKYTASVLYKDGKTAFVRMVERNISWRKDKSLKKYTPQEINRMLHLRGIEKKVIEYFGKEIIYFQPQTERLQESLREFYLEEVELDYSHLSSNDQSYVFVKNHISIDYKIPQETRTIEPAAEFSFIKDHSYYLKAKIKPCASDIEIDLREMAADAYPDLDPEEAYHKFRPED
;
A
#
# COMPACT_ATOMS: atom_id res chain seq x y z
N MET A 1 1.20 -7.44 17.14
CA MET A 1 2.18 -6.89 16.19
C MET A 1 2.80 -8.06 15.46
N ALA A 2 3.15 -7.91 14.18
CA ALA A 2 3.78 -8.97 13.40
C ALA A 2 5.15 -9.36 13.97
N SER A 3 5.48 -10.65 13.93
CA SER A 3 6.81 -11.15 14.33
C SER A 3 7.86 -10.79 13.28
N THR A 4 9.15 -10.77 13.65
CA THR A 4 10.25 -10.51 12.70
C THR A 4 10.20 -11.43 11.49
N LYS A 5 9.86 -12.72 11.68
CA LYS A 5 9.67 -13.68 10.57
C LYS A 5 8.56 -13.27 9.62
N GLN A 6 7.41 -12.82 10.16
CA GLN A 6 6.29 -12.33 9.34
C GLN A 6 6.66 -11.05 8.59
N LYS A 7 7.40 -10.15 9.25
CA LYS A 7 7.87 -8.91 8.63
C LYS A 7 8.81 -9.18 7.45
N LEU A 8 9.79 -10.08 7.63
CA LEU A 8 10.71 -10.50 6.58
C LEU A 8 9.98 -11.21 5.43
N LYS A 9 8.96 -12.02 5.73
CA LYS A 9 8.14 -12.65 4.70
C LYS A 9 7.42 -11.61 3.82
N ALA A 10 6.90 -10.55 4.44
CA ALA A 10 6.22 -9.48 3.70
C ALA A 10 7.18 -8.72 2.78
N THR A 11 8.38 -8.36 3.26
CA THR A 11 9.37 -7.66 2.43
C THR A 11 9.92 -8.57 1.34
N GLN A 12 10.15 -9.85 1.63
CA GLN A 12 10.52 -10.85 0.63
C GLN A 12 9.47 -10.98 -0.48
N PHE A 13 8.19 -11.08 -0.13
CA PHE A 13 7.12 -11.17 -1.13
C PHE A 13 7.09 -9.93 -2.03
N ILE A 14 7.30 -8.73 -1.46
CA ILE A 14 7.39 -7.50 -2.25
C ILE A 14 8.59 -7.53 -3.22
N CYS A 15 9.76 -8.01 -2.78
CA CYS A 15 10.92 -8.21 -3.64
C CYS A 15 10.58 -9.11 -4.82
N GLU A 16 10.00 -10.29 -4.56
CA GLU A 16 9.65 -11.26 -5.60
C GLU A 16 8.72 -10.65 -6.65
N ARG A 17 7.67 -9.94 -6.25
CA ARG A 17 6.76 -9.29 -7.21
C ARG A 17 7.47 -8.22 -8.06
N LEU A 18 8.45 -7.51 -7.50
CA LEU A 18 9.23 -6.50 -8.24
C LEU A 18 10.28 -7.16 -9.16
N GLU A 19 10.93 -8.22 -8.72
CA GLU A 19 11.87 -9.02 -9.51
C GLU A 19 11.16 -9.74 -10.67
N ASP A 20 9.93 -10.22 -10.44
CA ASP A 20 9.05 -10.83 -11.43
C ASP A 20 8.76 -9.91 -12.62
N SER A 21 8.83 -8.58 -12.42
CA SER A 21 8.64 -7.60 -13.50
C SER A 21 9.84 -7.47 -14.43
N GLY A 22 11.04 -7.88 -13.99
CA GLY A 22 12.29 -7.60 -14.70
C GLY A 22 12.72 -6.13 -14.72
N LEU A 23 11.90 -5.18 -14.25
CA LEU A 23 12.14 -3.73 -14.39
C LEU A 23 13.09 -3.15 -13.33
N TYR A 24 13.29 -3.87 -12.22
CA TYR A 24 13.97 -3.36 -11.03
C TYR A 24 15.11 -4.27 -10.59
N VAL A 25 16.06 -3.66 -9.86
CA VAL A 25 17.11 -4.35 -9.11
C VAL A 25 16.88 -4.06 -7.62
N ILE A 26 16.86 -5.11 -6.81
CA ILE A 26 16.78 -4.99 -5.36
C ILE A 26 18.16 -4.59 -4.82
N LEU A 27 18.25 -3.45 -4.14
CA LEU A 27 19.51 -2.94 -3.59
C LEU A 27 19.72 -3.37 -2.14
N ASN A 28 18.65 -3.34 -1.34
CA ASN A 28 18.67 -3.71 0.06
C ASN A 28 17.26 -4.10 0.53
N LYS A 29 17.17 -4.99 1.50
CA LYS A 29 15.91 -5.31 2.19
C LYS A 29 16.17 -5.60 3.66
N ASP A 30 15.25 -5.15 4.51
CA ASP A 30 15.16 -5.59 5.89
C ASP A 30 13.71 -5.92 6.26
N HIS A 31 13.39 -5.87 7.54
CA HIS A 31 12.05 -6.19 8.04
C HIS A 31 11.09 -4.99 8.02
N GLU A 32 11.53 -3.79 7.63
CA GLU A 32 10.74 -2.56 7.60
C GLU A 32 10.62 -1.97 6.20
N HIS A 33 11.62 -2.20 5.34
CA HIS A 33 11.69 -1.61 4.01
C HIS A 33 12.42 -2.47 2.97
N VAL A 34 12.19 -2.12 1.71
CA VAL A 34 12.91 -2.62 0.53
C VAL A 34 13.38 -1.41 -0.29
N SER A 35 14.67 -1.32 -0.57
CA SER A 35 15.24 -0.33 -1.50
C SER A 35 15.46 -0.98 -2.86
N VAL A 36 14.97 -0.34 -3.91
CA VAL A 36 15.08 -0.80 -5.29
C VAL A 36 15.48 0.35 -6.20
N THR A 37 16.07 0.02 -7.34
CA THR A 37 16.31 0.99 -8.42
C THR A 37 15.80 0.43 -9.74
N GLN A 38 15.34 1.31 -10.62
CA GLN A 38 15.04 0.95 -11.99
C GLN A 38 16.29 0.45 -12.72
N ARG A 39 16.18 -0.55 -13.58
CA ARG A 39 17.34 -1.03 -14.35
C ARG A 39 17.84 0.03 -15.32
N ALA A 40 19.15 0.32 -15.29
CA ALA A 40 19.76 1.37 -16.11
C ALA A 40 19.75 1.08 -17.62
N ASN A 41 19.67 -0.18 -18.03
CA ASN A 41 19.52 -0.56 -19.43
C ASN A 41 18.09 -0.36 -19.97
N LEU A 42 17.09 -0.19 -19.10
CA LEU A 42 15.69 0.00 -19.49
C LEU A 42 15.22 1.46 -19.39
N TYR A 43 15.91 2.28 -18.59
CA TYR A 43 15.51 3.65 -18.31
C TYR A 43 16.69 4.61 -18.44
N GLU A 44 16.55 5.66 -19.24
CA GLU A 44 17.58 6.71 -19.40
C GLU A 44 17.95 7.40 -18.08
N LYS A 45 16.96 7.56 -17.19
CA LYS A 45 17.12 8.15 -15.85
C LYS A 45 16.46 7.25 -14.82
N PRO A 46 17.17 6.20 -14.36
CA PRO A 46 16.68 5.31 -13.33
C PRO A 46 16.27 6.06 -12.09
N ARG A 47 15.17 5.64 -11.48
CA ARG A 47 14.70 6.18 -10.21
C ARG A 47 14.97 5.18 -9.11
N ASP A 48 15.40 5.72 -7.98
CA ASP A 48 15.48 4.97 -6.74
C ASP A 48 14.14 5.04 -6.03
N ILE A 49 13.67 3.90 -5.56
CA ILE A 49 12.41 3.76 -4.83
C ILE A 49 12.68 3.00 -3.53
N GLU A 50 12.05 3.44 -2.46
CA GLU A 50 11.96 2.72 -1.21
C GLU A 50 10.52 2.33 -0.92
N VAL A 51 10.27 1.03 -0.83
CA VAL A 51 9.01 0.50 -0.32
C VAL A 51 9.11 0.39 1.18
N ILE A 52 8.24 1.08 1.90
CA ILE A 52 8.17 1.03 3.36
C ILE A 52 6.89 0.35 3.80
N ILE A 53 6.94 -0.35 4.93
CA ILE A 53 5.77 -0.90 5.61
C ILE A 53 5.45 -0.03 6.84
N PRO A 54 4.56 0.98 6.74
CA PRO A 54 4.47 2.04 7.74
C PRO A 54 4.14 1.54 9.15
N ASN A 55 3.30 0.52 9.28
CA ASN A 55 2.93 -0.06 10.57
C ASN A 55 4.02 -0.97 11.18
N PHE A 56 5.17 -1.15 10.52
CA PHE A 56 6.37 -1.76 11.09
C PHE A 56 7.32 -0.75 11.73
N LEU A 57 7.31 0.50 11.27
CA LEU A 57 8.18 1.61 11.74
C LEU A 57 7.89 2.09 13.17
N GLY A 58 6.89 1.50 13.83
CA GLY A 58 6.53 1.77 15.23
C GLY A 58 5.68 3.02 15.45
N ASN A 59 6.03 4.17 14.88
CA ASN A 59 5.32 5.43 15.12
C ASN A 59 5.23 6.34 13.87
N ILE A 60 4.34 7.35 13.95
CA ILE A 60 4.04 8.30 12.86
C ILE A 60 5.25 9.18 12.52
N LYS A 61 6.06 9.55 13.53
CA LYS A 61 7.24 10.38 13.33
C LYS A 61 8.26 9.66 12.45
N ASN A 62 8.55 8.38 12.74
CA ASN A 62 9.47 7.56 11.95
C ASN A 62 9.04 7.46 10.48
N PHE A 63 7.74 7.28 10.22
CA PHE A 63 7.19 7.28 8.86
C PHE A 63 7.38 8.64 8.16
N THR A 64 7.08 9.74 8.85
CA THR A 64 7.21 11.09 8.29
C THR A 64 8.67 11.47 8.05
N ASP A 65 9.56 11.11 8.96
CA ASP A 65 11.00 11.35 8.85
C ASP A 65 11.58 10.54 7.67
N ARG A 66 11.13 9.29 7.47
CA ARG A 66 11.53 8.48 6.31
C ARG A 66 11.09 9.11 4.98
N LEU A 67 9.85 9.58 4.88
CA LEU A 67 9.35 10.29 3.69
C LEU A 67 10.19 11.54 3.36
N LYS A 68 10.52 12.33 4.38
CA LYS A 68 11.36 13.53 4.23
C LYS A 68 12.76 13.17 3.77
N ASN A 69 13.39 12.20 4.44
CA ASN A 69 14.75 11.76 4.13
C ASN A 69 14.86 11.22 2.71
N ASN A 70 13.89 10.40 2.28
CA ASN A 70 13.87 9.86 0.91
C ASN A 70 13.76 10.99 -0.12
N SER A 71 12.85 11.94 0.09
CA SER A 71 12.66 13.06 -0.84
C SER A 71 13.90 13.96 -0.92
N HIS A 72 14.57 14.22 0.21
CA HIS A 72 15.83 14.96 0.25
C HIS A 72 16.95 14.25 -0.54
N ASN A 73 16.95 12.93 -0.53
CA ASN A 73 17.90 12.09 -1.26
C ASN A 73 17.42 11.74 -2.68
N ASN A 74 16.43 12.44 -3.23
CA ASN A 74 15.84 12.19 -4.55
C ASN A 74 15.33 10.75 -4.76
N LYS A 75 14.90 10.10 -3.67
CA LYS A 75 14.34 8.75 -3.65
C LYS A 75 12.83 8.79 -3.50
N TYR A 76 12.11 8.04 -4.33
CA TYR A 76 10.66 7.91 -4.22
C TYR A 76 10.29 6.98 -3.08
N THR A 77 9.18 7.25 -2.39
CA THR A 77 8.64 6.35 -1.37
C THR A 77 7.35 5.70 -1.85
N ALA A 78 7.27 4.38 -1.74
CA ALA A 78 6.03 3.62 -1.88
C ALA A 78 5.62 3.04 -0.52
N SER A 79 4.32 2.98 -0.24
CA SER A 79 3.81 2.43 1.02
C SER A 79 2.98 1.18 0.81
N VAL A 80 3.22 0.18 1.65
CA VAL A 80 2.42 -1.07 1.72
C VAL A 80 2.12 -1.34 3.19
N LEU A 81 0.84 -1.37 3.59
CA LEU A 81 0.48 -1.69 4.98
C LEU A 81 0.41 -3.20 5.20
N TYR A 82 0.93 -3.68 6.33
CA TYR A 82 0.78 -5.09 6.69
C TYR A 82 -0.59 -5.36 7.33
N LYS A 83 -1.42 -6.18 6.68
CA LYS A 83 -2.78 -6.50 7.11
C LYS A 83 -2.81 -7.56 8.21
N ASP A 84 -2.70 -7.13 9.46
CA ASP A 84 -2.77 -8.01 10.65
C ASP A 84 -4.09 -7.92 11.43
N GLY A 85 -4.99 -7.02 11.05
CA GLY A 85 -6.25 -6.76 11.77
C GLY A 85 -6.07 -6.14 13.16
N LYS A 86 -4.84 -5.77 13.55
CA LYS A 86 -4.50 -5.28 14.89
C LYS A 86 -3.81 -3.92 14.86
N THR A 87 -2.83 -3.77 13.98
CA THR A 87 -2.05 -2.55 13.75
C THR A 87 -2.46 -1.84 12.46
N ALA A 88 -3.01 -2.56 11.48
CA ALA A 88 -3.66 -2.00 10.31
C ALA A 88 -4.85 -2.87 9.88
N PHE A 89 -5.78 -2.30 9.12
CA PHE A 89 -7.02 -2.98 8.69
C PHE A 89 -7.86 -3.47 9.89
N VAL A 90 -7.95 -2.68 10.95
CA VAL A 90 -8.68 -3.05 12.18
C VAL A 90 -10.16 -2.85 11.96
N ARG A 91 -10.99 -3.87 12.20
CA ARG A 91 -12.45 -3.72 12.08
C ARG A 91 -12.99 -2.82 13.18
N MET A 92 -13.88 -1.91 12.81
CA MET A 92 -14.50 -0.97 13.74
C MET A 92 -15.23 -1.71 14.87
N VAL A 93 -15.97 -2.76 14.54
CA VAL A 93 -16.78 -3.53 15.49
C VAL A 93 -15.97 -4.25 16.56
N GLU A 94 -14.68 -4.52 16.32
CA GLU A 94 -13.76 -5.11 17.31
C GLU A 94 -13.29 -4.08 18.34
N ARG A 95 -13.36 -2.79 18.00
CA ARG A 95 -12.93 -1.68 18.87
C ARG A 95 -14.09 -1.01 19.59
N ASN A 96 -15.23 -0.87 18.92
CA ASN A 96 -16.40 -0.20 19.45
C ASN A 96 -17.51 -1.22 19.70
N ILE A 97 -17.47 -1.94 20.83
CA ILE A 97 -18.50 -2.94 21.19
C ILE A 97 -19.91 -2.31 21.25
N SER A 98 -19.97 -1.02 21.57
CA SER A 98 -21.20 -0.22 21.62
C SER A 98 -21.71 0.27 20.27
N TRP A 99 -21.11 -0.10 19.14
CA TRP A 99 -21.53 0.38 17.82
C TRP A 99 -23.03 0.17 17.54
N ARG A 100 -23.63 -0.89 18.09
CA ARG A 100 -25.08 -1.16 17.97
C ARG A 100 -25.97 -0.12 18.65
N LYS A 101 -25.42 0.62 19.62
CA LYS A 101 -26.07 1.73 20.31
C LYS A 101 -25.75 3.08 19.66
N ASP A 102 -24.77 3.11 18.75
CA ASP A 102 -24.32 4.32 18.09
C ASP A 102 -25.34 4.74 17.02
N LYS A 103 -26.09 5.81 17.32
CA LYS A 103 -27.11 6.35 16.43
C LYS A 103 -26.52 7.20 15.29
N SER A 104 -25.21 7.46 15.29
CA SER A 104 -24.55 8.22 14.23
C SER A 104 -24.39 7.43 12.93
N LEU A 105 -24.39 6.09 12.99
CA LEU A 105 -24.23 5.22 11.83
C LEU A 105 -25.55 4.75 11.22
N LYS A 106 -26.67 5.42 11.53
CA LYS A 106 -28.02 5.00 11.10
C LYS A 106 -28.24 4.93 9.58
N LYS A 107 -27.34 5.51 8.79
CA LYS A 107 -27.34 5.43 7.32
C LYS A 107 -26.81 4.10 6.78
N TYR A 108 -26.15 3.30 7.62
CA TYR A 108 -25.45 2.08 7.22
C TYR A 108 -26.14 0.82 7.74
N THR A 109 -26.14 -0.21 6.92
CA THR A 109 -26.58 -1.55 7.29
C THR A 109 -25.60 -2.20 8.27
N PRO A 110 -26.04 -3.16 9.09
CA PRO A 110 -25.14 -3.94 9.94
C PRO A 110 -23.98 -4.58 9.17
N GLN A 111 -24.20 -5.00 7.92
CA GLN A 111 -23.18 -5.59 7.06
C GLN A 111 -22.10 -4.56 6.69
N GLU A 112 -22.49 -3.35 6.31
CA GLU A 112 -21.55 -2.25 6.02
C GLU A 112 -20.76 -1.86 7.27
N ILE A 113 -21.45 -1.73 8.42
CA ILE A 113 -20.81 -1.41 9.69
C ILE A 113 -19.77 -2.47 10.10
N ASN A 114 -20.09 -3.76 9.89
CA ASN A 114 -19.14 -4.85 10.14
C ASN A 114 -17.91 -4.82 9.21
N ARG A 115 -18.04 -4.22 8.03
CA ARG A 115 -16.93 -4.04 7.07
C ARG A 115 -16.11 -2.79 7.34
N MET A 116 -16.64 -1.80 8.06
CA MET A 116 -15.93 -0.57 8.38
C MET A 116 -14.61 -0.86 9.12
N LEU A 117 -13.58 -0.14 8.70
CA LEU A 117 -12.30 -0.09 9.39
C LEU A 117 -12.28 1.07 10.37
N HIS A 118 -11.62 0.87 11.51
CA HIS A 118 -11.17 1.95 12.37
C HIS A 118 -9.70 2.22 12.07
N LEU A 119 -9.44 3.33 11.38
CA LEU A 119 -8.11 3.75 10.97
C LEU A 119 -7.24 4.12 12.17
N ARG A 120 -6.07 3.51 12.25
CA ARG A 120 -5.03 3.93 13.20
C ARG A 120 -4.38 5.23 12.72
N GLY A 121 -3.69 5.92 13.65
CA GLY A 121 -2.98 7.16 13.32
C GLY A 121 -1.98 7.01 12.17
N ILE A 122 -1.31 5.85 12.05
CA ILE A 122 -0.41 5.57 10.93
C ILE A 122 -1.18 5.44 9.60
N GLU A 123 -2.33 4.76 9.56
CA GLU A 123 -3.14 4.61 8.35
C GLU A 123 -3.69 5.95 7.89
N LYS A 124 -4.18 6.79 8.83
CA LYS A 124 -4.60 8.16 8.53
C LYS A 124 -3.48 8.98 7.91
N LYS A 125 -2.26 8.86 8.43
CA LYS A 125 -1.11 9.59 7.90
C LYS A 125 -0.68 9.07 6.53
N VAL A 126 -0.77 7.76 6.29
CA VAL A 126 -0.56 7.20 4.95
C VAL A 126 -1.59 7.77 3.97
N ILE A 127 -2.88 7.81 4.34
CA ILE A 127 -3.93 8.37 3.47
C ILE A 127 -3.69 9.86 3.17
N GLU A 128 -3.23 10.63 4.16
CA GLU A 128 -2.89 12.04 3.98
C GLU A 128 -1.82 12.25 2.88
N TYR A 129 -0.82 11.36 2.81
CA TYR A 129 0.26 11.48 1.82
C TYR A 129 -0.02 10.75 0.49
N PHE A 130 -0.68 9.60 0.53
CA PHE A 130 -0.82 8.70 -0.62
C PHE A 130 -2.25 8.67 -1.21
N GLY A 131 -3.22 9.29 -0.54
CA GLY A 131 -4.62 9.29 -0.96
C GLY A 131 -5.42 8.10 -0.43
N LYS A 132 -6.62 7.90 -0.99
CA LYS A 132 -7.60 6.90 -0.50
C LYS A 132 -7.34 5.48 -1.02
N GLU A 133 -6.44 5.32 -1.98
CA GLU A 133 -6.09 4.03 -2.57
C GLU A 133 -4.86 3.47 -1.86
N ILE A 134 -5.08 2.48 -1.00
CA ILE A 134 -4.07 1.96 -0.10
C ILE A 134 -3.78 0.49 -0.44
N ILE A 135 -2.49 0.15 -0.46
CA ILE A 135 -2.03 -1.20 -0.71
C ILE A 135 -1.78 -1.88 0.62
N TYR A 136 -2.33 -3.08 0.75
CA TYR A 136 -2.14 -3.95 1.90
C TYR A 136 -1.44 -5.24 1.48
N PHE A 137 -0.40 -5.63 2.20
CA PHE A 137 0.11 -6.97 2.18
C PHE A 137 -0.79 -7.87 3.03
N GLN A 138 -1.44 -8.85 2.37
CA GLN A 138 -2.24 -9.88 3.00
C GLN A 138 -1.34 -11.09 3.30
N PRO A 139 -1.03 -11.38 4.58
CA PRO A 139 -0.30 -12.59 4.92
C PRO A 139 -1.14 -13.83 4.60
N GLN A 140 -0.46 -14.94 4.31
CA GLN A 140 -1.12 -16.23 4.16
C GLN A 140 -1.87 -16.62 5.44
N THR A 141 -3.11 -17.09 5.26
CA THR A 141 -3.94 -17.69 6.31
C THR A 141 -4.52 -19.00 5.78
N GLU A 142 -5.20 -19.77 6.63
CA GLU A 142 -5.90 -21.00 6.20
C GLU A 142 -6.88 -20.77 5.05
N ARG A 143 -7.42 -19.56 4.91
CA ARG A 143 -8.48 -19.22 3.93
C ARG A 143 -8.00 -18.34 2.79
N LEU A 144 -6.87 -17.65 2.94
CA LEU A 144 -6.42 -16.61 2.02
C LEU A 144 -4.96 -16.80 1.68
N GLN A 145 -4.66 -16.77 0.38
CA GLN A 145 -3.30 -16.77 -0.13
C GLN A 145 -2.61 -15.44 0.14
N GLU A 146 -1.28 -15.51 0.20
CA GLU A 146 -0.43 -14.34 0.31
C GLU A 146 -0.56 -13.46 -0.93
N SER A 147 -0.80 -12.17 -0.75
CA SER A 147 -1.05 -11.26 -1.89
C SER A 147 -0.82 -9.80 -1.52
N LEU A 148 -0.55 -8.97 -2.52
CA LEU A 148 -0.64 -7.51 -2.42
C LEU A 148 -2.01 -7.08 -2.95
N ARG A 149 -2.81 -6.43 -2.11
CA ARG A 149 -4.18 -6.04 -2.42
C ARG A 149 -4.37 -4.55 -2.30
N GLU A 150 -4.95 -3.96 -3.31
CA GLU A 150 -5.31 -2.57 -3.35
C GLU A 150 -6.74 -2.37 -2.88
N PHE A 151 -6.94 -1.39 -2.02
CA PHE A 151 -8.25 -1.00 -1.52
C PHE A 151 -8.48 0.49 -1.75
N TYR A 152 -9.66 0.82 -2.23
CA TYR A 152 -10.22 2.16 -2.10
C TYR A 152 -10.92 2.28 -0.75
N LEU A 153 -10.59 3.33 0.01
CA LEU A 153 -11.17 3.60 1.32
C LEU A 153 -12.29 4.64 1.20
N GLU A 154 -13.52 4.15 1.09
CA GLU A 154 -14.72 4.98 1.02
C GLU A 154 -14.97 5.74 2.34
N GLU A 155 -15.58 6.91 2.22
CA GLU A 155 -15.88 7.77 3.36
C GLU A 155 -17.11 7.29 4.14
N VAL A 156 -17.03 7.39 5.46
CA VAL A 156 -18.14 7.15 6.37
C VAL A 156 -18.67 8.48 6.85
N GLU A 157 -19.95 8.77 6.63
CA GLU A 157 -20.65 9.95 7.11
C GLU A 157 -21.29 9.65 8.47
N LEU A 158 -20.95 10.44 9.49
CA LEU A 158 -21.56 10.34 10.81
C LEU A 158 -22.77 11.26 10.88
N ASP A 159 -23.96 10.70 11.14
CA ASP A 159 -25.23 11.41 11.16
C ASP A 159 -25.80 11.56 12.59
N TYR A 160 -25.55 12.73 13.17
CA TYR A 160 -25.97 13.13 14.50
C TYR A 160 -27.31 13.87 14.53
N SER A 161 -28.11 13.85 13.46
CA SER A 161 -29.43 14.52 13.42
C SER A 161 -30.47 14.01 14.44
N HIS A 162 -30.14 12.96 15.20
CA HIS A 162 -30.95 12.51 16.33
C HIS A 162 -30.70 13.32 17.63
N LEU A 163 -29.65 14.14 17.67
CA LEU A 163 -29.35 15.04 18.78
C LEU A 163 -30.07 16.37 18.55
N SER A 164 -30.79 16.84 19.57
CA SER A 164 -31.47 18.13 19.51
C SER A 164 -30.46 19.27 19.66
N SER A 165 -30.70 20.39 18.98
CA SER A 165 -29.91 21.63 19.14
C SER A 165 -29.94 22.18 20.57
N ASN A 166 -30.92 21.77 21.38
CA ASN A 166 -31.08 22.20 22.77
C ASN A 166 -30.31 21.33 23.77
N ASP A 167 -29.67 20.25 23.30
CA ASP A 167 -28.89 19.36 24.15
C ASP A 167 -27.50 19.96 24.38
N GLN A 168 -27.37 20.79 25.41
CA GLN A 168 -26.16 21.60 25.67
C GLN A 168 -24.87 20.77 25.72
N SER A 169 -24.97 19.50 26.12
CA SER A 169 -23.83 18.57 26.18
C SER A 169 -23.30 18.14 24.81
N TYR A 170 -24.02 18.41 23.71
CA TYR A 170 -23.69 17.91 22.36
C TYR A 170 -23.66 18.99 21.27
N VAL A 171 -23.63 20.27 21.63
CA VAL A 171 -23.64 21.42 20.67
C VAL A 171 -22.44 21.40 19.71
N PHE A 172 -21.33 20.74 20.09
CA PHE A 172 -20.14 20.59 19.24
C PHE A 172 -20.28 19.49 18.18
N VAL A 173 -21.29 18.63 18.28
CA VAL A 173 -21.46 17.46 17.41
C VAL A 173 -22.26 17.86 16.17
N LYS A 174 -21.69 17.62 15.00
CA LYS A 174 -22.32 17.91 13.70
C LYS A 174 -22.12 16.74 12.75
N ASN A 175 -23.00 16.63 11.76
CA ASN A 175 -22.82 15.67 10.69
C ASN A 175 -21.52 15.97 9.94
N HIS A 176 -20.68 14.96 9.77
CA HIS A 176 -19.38 15.10 9.13
C HIS A 176 -18.85 13.77 8.61
N ILE A 177 -17.89 13.84 7.71
CA ILE A 177 -17.14 12.66 7.26
C ILE A 177 -16.18 12.25 8.37
N SER A 178 -16.25 10.99 8.78
CA SER A 178 -15.36 10.41 9.76
C SER A 178 -13.93 10.37 9.24
N ILE A 179 -13.00 10.83 10.08
CA ILE A 179 -11.56 10.66 9.90
C ILE A 179 -11.13 9.27 10.39
N ASP A 180 -11.88 8.70 11.35
CA ASP A 180 -11.59 7.43 12.01
C ASP A 180 -12.11 6.22 11.23
N TYR A 181 -13.23 6.36 10.52
CA TYR A 181 -13.91 5.24 9.88
C TYR A 181 -13.89 5.33 8.37
N LYS A 182 -13.63 4.20 7.72
CA LYS A 182 -13.69 4.02 6.27
C LYS A 182 -14.30 2.67 5.93
N ILE A 183 -14.94 2.56 4.77
CA ILE A 183 -15.38 1.28 4.22
C ILE A 183 -14.34 0.83 3.17
N PRO A 184 -13.69 -0.34 3.35
CA PRO A 184 -12.73 -0.83 2.40
C PRO A 184 -13.45 -1.53 1.23
N GLN A 185 -13.13 -1.09 0.01
CA GLN A 185 -13.49 -1.75 -1.23
C GLN A 185 -12.20 -2.26 -1.90
N GLU A 186 -12.05 -3.58 -2.03
CA GLU A 186 -10.94 -4.15 -2.79
C GLU A 186 -11.10 -3.78 -4.26
N THR A 187 -10.12 -3.09 -4.82
CA THR A 187 -10.13 -2.65 -6.22
C THR A 187 -9.31 -3.59 -7.09
N ARG A 188 -8.24 -4.15 -6.55
CA ARG A 188 -7.29 -4.95 -7.32
C ARG A 188 -6.45 -5.87 -6.44
N THR A 189 -6.01 -6.99 -7.01
CA THR A 189 -4.88 -7.77 -6.50
C THR A 189 -3.71 -7.63 -7.47
N ILE A 190 -2.50 -7.46 -6.95
CA ILE A 190 -1.27 -7.30 -7.74
C ILE A 190 -0.67 -8.69 -7.95
N GLU A 191 -0.80 -9.24 -9.16
CA GLU A 191 -0.28 -10.56 -9.55
C GLU A 191 0.18 -10.57 -11.01
N PRO A 192 1.19 -11.39 -11.40
CA PRO A 192 2.31 -11.90 -10.58
C PRO A 192 3.46 -10.88 -10.47
N ALA A 193 3.55 -9.93 -11.40
CA ALA A 193 4.61 -8.92 -11.44
C ALA A 193 4.07 -7.55 -11.02
N ALA A 194 4.95 -6.73 -10.43
CA ALA A 194 4.63 -5.41 -9.92
C ALA A 194 5.55 -4.34 -10.49
N GLU A 195 4.99 -3.16 -10.77
CA GLU A 195 5.71 -1.97 -11.19
C GLU A 195 5.28 -0.75 -10.35
N PHE A 196 6.00 0.37 -10.50
CA PHE A 196 5.66 1.62 -9.84
C PHE A 196 4.95 2.61 -10.77
N SER A 197 3.85 3.18 -10.29
CA SER A 197 3.34 4.47 -10.76
C SER A 197 3.88 5.58 -9.88
N PHE A 198 4.21 6.74 -10.47
CA PHE A 198 4.77 7.88 -9.75
C PHE A 198 3.70 8.95 -9.56
N ILE A 199 3.46 9.32 -8.30
CA ILE A 199 2.42 10.27 -7.94
C ILE A 199 2.97 11.68 -8.22
N LYS A 200 2.41 12.34 -9.23
CA LYS A 200 2.69 13.75 -9.53
C LYS A 200 1.63 14.59 -8.85
N ASP A 201 1.98 15.17 -7.71
CA ASP A 201 1.17 16.19 -7.07
C ASP A 201 2.04 17.40 -6.71
N HIS A 202 1.41 18.47 -6.22
CA HIS A 202 2.12 19.66 -5.76
C HIS A 202 2.80 19.46 -4.39
N SER A 203 3.03 18.22 -3.95
CA SER A 203 3.71 17.94 -2.69
C SER A 203 5.22 17.91 -2.86
N TYR A 204 5.93 18.29 -1.80
CA TYR A 204 7.39 18.19 -1.72
C TYR A 204 7.90 16.74 -1.67
N TYR A 205 7.01 15.75 -1.55
CA TYR A 205 7.39 14.36 -1.32
C TYR A 205 7.40 13.57 -2.62
N LEU A 206 8.52 12.91 -2.91
CA LEU A 206 8.63 11.98 -4.03
C LEU A 206 7.92 10.69 -3.65
N LYS A 207 6.78 10.42 -4.28
CA LYS A 207 5.91 9.29 -3.93
C LYS A 207 5.65 8.40 -5.12
N ALA A 208 5.60 7.11 -4.85
CA ALA A 208 5.28 6.07 -5.79
C ALA A 208 4.20 5.16 -5.22
N LYS A 209 3.53 4.41 -6.09
CA LYS A 209 2.51 3.44 -5.74
C LYS A 209 2.73 2.19 -6.57
N ILE A 210 2.75 1.03 -5.89
CA ILE A 210 2.87 -0.26 -6.54
C ILE A 210 1.58 -0.53 -7.33
N LYS A 211 1.71 -1.00 -8.56
CA LYS A 211 0.61 -1.45 -9.41
C LYS A 211 1.01 -2.78 -10.08
N PRO A 212 0.07 -3.57 -10.61
CA PRO A 212 0.44 -4.70 -11.43
C PRO A 212 1.21 -4.23 -12.66
N CYS A 213 2.21 -5.01 -13.03
CA CYS A 213 2.94 -4.87 -14.29
C CYS A 213 1.97 -5.11 -15.46
N ALA A 214 2.03 -4.28 -16.50
CA ALA A 214 1.31 -4.55 -17.74
C ALA A 214 1.81 -5.88 -18.37
N SER A 215 0.90 -6.67 -18.94
CA SER A 215 1.21 -7.94 -19.61
C SER A 215 2.22 -7.82 -20.74
N ASP A 216 2.25 -6.66 -21.38
CA ASP A 216 3.02 -6.44 -22.60
C ASP A 216 4.51 -6.24 -22.31
N ILE A 217 4.88 -6.02 -21.04
CA ILE A 217 6.26 -5.80 -20.62
C ILE A 217 7.12 -7.05 -20.81
N GLU A 218 6.56 -8.26 -20.69
CA GLU A 218 7.35 -9.47 -20.99
C GLU A 218 7.70 -9.56 -22.48
N ILE A 219 6.76 -9.16 -23.35
CA ILE A 219 6.98 -9.10 -24.80
C ILE A 219 8.04 -8.05 -25.10
N ASP A 220 7.90 -6.85 -24.54
CA ASP A 220 8.87 -5.77 -24.71
C ASP A 220 10.27 -6.18 -24.21
N LEU A 221 10.36 -6.87 -23.06
CA LEU A 221 11.64 -7.35 -22.52
C LEU A 221 12.27 -8.42 -23.41
N ARG A 222 11.48 -9.31 -24.01
CA ARG A 222 11.96 -10.33 -24.96
C ARG A 222 12.45 -9.69 -26.26
N GLU A 223 11.75 -8.69 -26.78
CA GLU A 223 12.19 -7.93 -27.94
C GLU A 223 13.50 -7.17 -27.65
N MET A 224 13.57 -6.46 -26.52
CA MET A 224 14.79 -5.77 -26.09
C MET A 224 15.97 -6.72 -25.86
N ALA A 225 15.70 -7.92 -25.34
CA ALA A 225 16.71 -8.95 -25.15
C ALA A 225 17.24 -9.49 -26.49
N ALA A 226 16.35 -9.75 -27.45
CA ALA A 226 16.73 -10.17 -28.80
C ALA A 226 17.58 -9.11 -29.52
N ASP A 227 17.23 -7.84 -29.36
CA ASP A 227 18.02 -6.72 -29.91
C ASP A 227 19.39 -6.58 -29.23
N ALA A 228 19.46 -6.78 -27.92
CA ALA A 228 20.71 -6.70 -27.15
C ALA A 228 21.64 -7.90 -27.38
N TYR A 229 21.09 -9.06 -27.71
CA TYR A 229 21.81 -10.31 -27.93
C TYR A 229 21.35 -11.03 -29.21
N PRO A 230 21.61 -10.46 -30.40
CA PRO A 230 21.08 -10.97 -31.67
C PRO A 230 21.63 -12.34 -32.07
N ASP A 231 22.75 -12.75 -31.47
CA ASP A 231 23.41 -14.03 -31.73
C ASP A 231 22.91 -15.17 -30.80
N LEU A 232 22.02 -14.88 -29.86
CA LEU A 232 21.44 -15.87 -28.95
C LEU A 232 20.03 -16.26 -29.37
N ASP A 233 19.62 -17.49 -29.04
CA ASP A 233 18.21 -17.88 -29.10
C ASP A 233 17.37 -16.92 -28.23
N PRO A 234 16.14 -16.56 -28.62
CA PRO A 234 15.32 -15.62 -27.86
C PRO A 234 15.16 -15.96 -26.37
N GLU A 235 15.12 -17.24 -25.98
CA GLU A 235 15.06 -17.59 -24.55
C GLU A 235 16.42 -17.41 -23.86
N GLU A 236 17.52 -17.78 -24.50
CA GLU A 236 18.87 -17.53 -23.98
C GLU A 236 19.17 -16.02 -23.87
N ALA A 237 18.74 -15.24 -24.87
CA ALA A 237 18.81 -13.79 -24.87
C ALA A 237 18.00 -13.21 -23.71
N TYR A 238 16.76 -13.66 -23.53
CA TYR A 238 15.89 -13.23 -22.44
C TYR A 238 16.47 -13.56 -21.06
N HIS A 239 16.96 -14.78 -20.84
CA HIS A 239 17.63 -15.17 -19.58
C HIS A 239 18.94 -14.42 -19.34
N LYS A 240 19.70 -14.10 -20.40
CA LYS A 240 20.92 -13.29 -20.25
C LYS A 240 20.61 -11.82 -19.95
N PHE A 241 19.52 -11.31 -20.53
CA PHE A 241 19.03 -9.94 -20.33
C PHE A 241 18.37 -9.75 -18.95
N ARG A 242 17.74 -10.80 -18.44
CA ARG A 242 17.22 -10.93 -17.09
C ARG A 242 18.14 -11.87 -16.29
N PRO A 243 19.34 -11.41 -15.86
CA PRO A 243 20.21 -12.25 -15.06
C PRO A 243 19.43 -12.65 -13.80
N GLU A 244 19.03 -13.92 -13.75
CA GLU A 244 18.72 -14.62 -12.51
C GLU A 244 20.05 -14.78 -11.78
N ASP A 245 20.06 -14.44 -10.49
CA ASP A 245 21.22 -14.67 -9.62
C ASP A 245 21.62 -16.16 -9.60
#